data_AF-A0A2R6PAC6-F1
#
_entry.id   AF-A0A2R6PAC6-F1
#
_cell.length_a   1.000
_cell.length_b   1.000
_cell.length_c   1.000
_cell.angle_alpha   90.00
_cell.angle_beta   90.00
_cell.angle_gamma   90.00
#
_symmetry.space_group_name_H-M   'P 1'
#
loop_
_entity.id
_entity.type
_entity.pdbx_description
1 polymer ?
#
loop_
_entity_poly.entity_id
_entity_poly.type
_entity_poly.pdbx_seq_one_letter_code
_entity_poly.pdbx_strand_id
1 'polypeptide(L)'
;MRGKGKLGSSWWSFGSKLGFPAVFLLCLFFSLAGFFGSTLLSQEDVSGVRPTPRVLEAVDEGAEFDPLPHGKTGENSITSIPYQILSWKPRALYFPNFATIEQCQGIVKMAKAHLAPSSLALREGETAENTKGIRTSSGMFISASEDKTGILDLIEEKIARATMIPRSHGEAFNVLRYEIGQRYNSHYDAFNPAEYGPQKSQRIASFLLYLSDVEEGGETMFPFENGWSMDPNYDYRKCVGLRVKPRRGDGLLFYSLFPNGTIDASSLHGSCPVISGEKWVATKWIRDEIQDD
;
A
#
# COMPACT_ATOMS: atom_id res chain seq x y z
N MET A 1 48.07 -50.47 27.65
CA MET A 1 47.00 -50.38 26.64
C MET A 1 47.61 -50.44 25.25
N ARG A 2 47.17 -51.43 24.45
CA ARG A 2 47.11 -51.54 22.97
C ARG A 2 48.23 -50.84 22.15
N GLY A 3 49.06 -51.49 21.33
CA GLY A 3 48.88 -52.71 20.54
C GLY A 3 48.71 -52.35 19.04
N LYS A 4 49.46 -53.05 18.17
CA LYS A 4 49.26 -53.37 16.72
C LYS A 4 50.63 -53.32 16.00
N GLY A 5 51.11 -54.33 15.27
CA GLY A 5 50.44 -55.44 14.59
C GLY A 5 50.67 -55.29 13.08
N LYS A 6 51.61 -56.08 12.54
CA LYS A 6 52.02 -56.09 11.12
C LYS A 6 50.94 -56.70 10.19
N LEU A 7 50.76 -56.03 9.06
CA LEU A 7 50.62 -56.49 7.66
C LEU A 7 50.11 -57.92 7.35
N GLY A 8 49.12 -58.01 6.45
CA GLY A 8 49.04 -59.12 5.48
C GLY A 8 47.67 -59.45 4.86
N SER A 9 47.68 -59.66 3.53
CA SER A 9 46.66 -60.21 2.60
C SER A 9 45.53 -59.27 2.15
N SER A 10 45.25 -58.95 0.87
CA SER A 10 45.45 -59.50 -0.49
C SER A 10 44.12 -59.97 -1.11
N TRP A 11 43.65 -59.19 -2.09
CA TRP A 11 42.69 -59.49 -3.18
C TRP A 11 41.26 -59.88 -2.76
N TRP A 12 40.20 -59.31 -3.36
CA TRP A 12 39.85 -59.48 -4.78
C TRP A 12 39.57 -58.17 -5.53
N SER A 13 40.08 -58.14 -6.76
CA SER A 13 39.76 -57.18 -7.82
C SER A 13 38.71 -57.82 -8.73
N PHE A 14 37.60 -57.12 -8.97
CA PHE A 14 36.89 -57.22 -10.24
C PHE A 14 36.75 -55.80 -10.78
N GLY A 15 37.44 -55.56 -11.89
CA GLY A 15 37.57 -54.26 -12.51
C GLY A 15 36.44 -53.96 -13.49
N SER A 16 36.09 -52.67 -13.53
CA SER A 16 35.96 -51.93 -14.77
C SER A 16 36.19 -50.46 -14.42
N LYS A 17 37.45 -50.02 -14.39
CA LYS A 17 37.77 -48.60 -14.28
C LYS A 17 37.38 -47.96 -15.61
N LEU A 18 36.15 -47.44 -15.69
CA LEU A 18 35.78 -46.50 -16.75
C LEU A 18 36.74 -45.32 -16.64
N GLY A 19 37.61 -45.16 -17.64
CA GLY A 19 38.55 -44.03 -17.66
C GLY A 19 37.78 -42.71 -17.59
N PHE A 20 38.37 -41.70 -16.95
CA PHE A 20 37.79 -40.36 -16.81
C PHE A 20 37.16 -39.80 -18.12
N PRO A 21 37.73 -40.05 -19.33
CA PRO A 21 37.08 -39.63 -20.58
C PRO A 21 35.76 -40.35 -20.88
N ALA A 22 35.66 -41.64 -20.52
CA ALA A 22 34.45 -42.43 -20.71
C ALA A 22 33.34 -42.00 -19.76
N VAL A 23 33.65 -41.65 -18.50
CA VAL A 23 32.69 -41.08 -17.55
C VAL A 23 32.21 -39.71 -18.04
N PHE A 24 33.12 -38.88 -18.55
CA PHE A 24 32.78 -37.54 -19.05
C PHE A 24 31.90 -37.60 -20.31
N LEU A 25 32.19 -38.53 -21.23
CA LEU A 25 31.35 -38.80 -22.40
C LEU A 25 30.00 -39.38 -22.01
N LEU A 26 29.94 -40.27 -21.01
CA LEU A 26 28.69 -40.82 -20.49
C LEU A 26 27.82 -39.71 -19.89
N CYS A 27 28.41 -38.82 -19.08
CA CYS A 27 27.71 -37.68 -18.49
C CYS A 27 27.20 -36.70 -19.56
N LEU A 28 28.01 -36.36 -20.56
CA LEU A 28 27.58 -35.53 -21.69
C LEU A 28 26.45 -36.17 -22.47
N PHE A 29 26.49 -37.48 -22.69
CA PHE A 29 25.44 -38.22 -23.37
C PHE A 29 24.13 -38.20 -22.56
N PHE A 30 24.18 -38.38 -21.24
CA PHE A 30 22.99 -38.27 -20.38
C PHE A 30 22.46 -36.83 -20.26
N SER A 31 23.34 -35.81 -20.26
CA SER A 31 22.91 -34.41 -20.25
C SER A 31 22.28 -33.99 -21.58
N LEU A 32 22.83 -34.41 -22.72
CA LEU A 32 22.25 -34.16 -24.04
C LEU A 32 20.98 -34.98 -24.24
N ALA A 33 20.94 -36.26 -23.85
CA ALA A 33 19.71 -37.06 -23.89
C ALA A 33 18.63 -36.51 -22.97
N GLY A 34 18.98 -35.94 -21.81
CA GLY A 34 18.05 -35.23 -20.93
C GLY A 34 17.51 -33.94 -21.53
N PHE A 35 18.35 -33.16 -22.21
CA PHE A 35 17.96 -31.90 -22.86
C PHE A 35 17.11 -32.14 -24.14
N PHE A 36 17.41 -33.18 -24.92
CA PHE A 36 16.64 -33.54 -26.10
C PHE A 36 15.40 -34.40 -25.78
N GLY A 37 15.44 -35.20 -24.72
CA GLY A 37 14.28 -35.96 -24.22
C GLY A 37 13.22 -35.06 -23.56
N SER A 38 13.64 -34.00 -22.87
CA SER A 38 12.72 -33.00 -22.30
C SER A 38 12.05 -32.13 -23.36
N THR A 39 12.69 -31.92 -24.52
CA THR A 39 12.06 -31.22 -25.65
C THR A 39 11.11 -32.13 -26.45
N LEU A 40 11.39 -33.42 -26.55
CA LEU A 40 10.47 -34.42 -27.14
C LEU A 40 9.24 -34.71 -26.28
N LEU A 41 9.36 -34.70 -24.95
CA LEU A 41 8.22 -34.84 -24.02
C LEU A 41 7.45 -33.52 -23.79
N SER A 42 8.03 -32.37 -24.15
CA SER A 42 7.35 -31.07 -24.05
C SER A 42 6.58 -30.68 -25.31
N GLN A 43 6.58 -31.54 -26.34
CA GLN A 43 6.02 -31.23 -27.66
C GLN A 43 4.92 -32.21 -28.11
N GLU A 44 4.26 -32.88 -27.15
CA GLU A 44 2.91 -33.45 -27.36
C GLU A 44 1.86 -32.41 -26.96
N ASP A 45 1.22 -31.84 -27.99
CA ASP A 45 -0.07 -31.14 -28.00
C ASP A 45 -0.47 -30.26 -26.81
N VAL A 46 -0.21 -28.96 -26.94
CA VAL A 46 -1.21 -27.94 -26.58
C VAL A 46 -1.36 -26.96 -27.75
N SER A 47 -1.85 -27.47 -28.88
CA SER A 47 -2.44 -26.63 -29.91
C SER A 47 -3.78 -26.09 -29.40
N GLY A 48 -3.83 -24.80 -29.06
CA GLY A 48 -5.08 -24.04 -28.95
C GLY A 48 -5.78 -24.06 -27.60
N VAL A 49 -5.18 -23.46 -26.57
CA VAL A 49 -5.93 -22.97 -25.40
C VAL A 49 -5.68 -21.47 -25.26
N ARG A 50 -6.57 -20.70 -25.88
CA ARG A 50 -6.88 -19.33 -25.46
C ARG A 50 -7.30 -19.43 -23.98
N PRO A 51 -6.85 -18.58 -23.04
CA PRO A 51 -7.30 -18.68 -21.67
C PRO A 51 -8.82 -18.47 -21.66
N THR A 52 -9.56 -19.55 -21.45
CA THR A 52 -11.00 -19.52 -21.24
C THR A 52 -11.23 -18.68 -19.98
N PRO A 53 -12.24 -17.78 -19.98
CA PRO A 53 -12.71 -17.21 -18.72
C PRO A 53 -13.06 -18.38 -17.80
N ARG A 54 -12.78 -18.26 -16.50
CA ARG A 54 -13.24 -19.23 -15.49
C ARG A 54 -14.77 -19.34 -15.58
N VAL A 55 -15.25 -20.32 -16.34
CA VAL A 55 -16.61 -20.82 -16.25
C VAL A 55 -16.61 -21.76 -15.06
N LEU A 56 -17.46 -21.44 -14.08
CA LEU A 56 -17.71 -22.25 -12.89
C LEU A 56 -17.98 -23.71 -13.28
N GLU A 57 -17.29 -24.64 -12.63
CA GLU A 57 -17.62 -26.07 -12.68
C GLU A 57 -19.06 -26.25 -12.17
N ALA A 58 -19.93 -26.74 -13.03
CA ALA A 58 -21.26 -27.20 -12.64
C ALA A 58 -21.09 -28.46 -11.78
N VAL A 59 -21.39 -28.31 -10.49
CA VAL A 59 -21.49 -29.40 -9.53
C VAL A 59 -22.78 -30.18 -9.84
N ASP A 60 -22.63 -31.47 -10.12
CA ASP A 60 -23.60 -32.57 -10.01
C ASP A 60 -25.10 -32.21 -10.16
N GLU A 61 -25.69 -32.55 -11.32
CA GLU A 61 -27.11 -32.34 -11.68
C GLU A 61 -28.13 -33.19 -10.86
N GLY A 62 -27.79 -33.63 -9.65
CA GLY A 62 -28.61 -34.54 -8.85
C GLY A 62 -28.95 -34.10 -7.44
N ALA A 63 -28.32 -33.04 -6.92
CA ALA A 63 -28.66 -32.47 -5.63
C ALA A 63 -29.24 -31.07 -5.85
N GLU A 64 -30.51 -30.89 -5.51
CA GLU A 64 -31.19 -29.60 -5.46
C GLU A 64 -30.50 -28.76 -4.37
N PHE A 65 -29.40 -28.11 -4.73
CA PHE A 65 -28.80 -27.07 -3.91
C PHE A 65 -29.71 -25.86 -4.03
N ASP A 66 -30.55 -25.66 -3.02
CA ASP A 66 -31.23 -24.39 -2.85
C ASP A 66 -30.17 -23.27 -2.88
N PRO A 67 -30.21 -22.34 -3.85
CA PRO A 67 -29.30 -21.22 -3.83
C PRO A 67 -29.50 -20.48 -2.52
N LEU A 68 -28.40 -20.15 -1.84
CA LEU A 68 -28.46 -19.27 -0.67
C LEU A 68 -29.31 -18.05 -1.06
N PRO A 69 -30.32 -17.68 -0.24
CA PRO A 69 -31.18 -16.56 -0.56
C PRO A 69 -30.32 -15.34 -0.86
N HIS A 70 -30.66 -14.60 -1.92
CA HIS A 70 -29.98 -13.35 -2.23
C HIS A 70 -29.88 -12.51 -0.96
N GLY A 71 -28.65 -12.17 -0.55
CA GLY A 71 -28.45 -11.27 0.57
C GLY A 71 -29.30 -10.03 0.35
N LYS A 72 -30.05 -9.59 1.36
CA LYS A 72 -30.81 -8.31 1.31
C LYS A 72 -29.89 -7.08 1.18
N THR A 73 -28.59 -7.30 1.12
CA THR A 73 -27.50 -6.35 1.22
C THR A 73 -26.61 -6.48 -0.02
N GLY A 74 -26.32 -5.34 -0.65
CA GLY A 74 -25.50 -5.23 -1.84
C GLY A 74 -25.83 -3.95 -2.59
N GLU A 75 -24.91 -3.46 -3.42
CA GLU A 75 -25.21 -2.33 -4.28
C GLU A 75 -26.15 -2.76 -5.41
N ASN A 76 -27.08 -1.88 -5.78
CA ASN A 76 -28.02 -2.11 -6.89
C ASN A 76 -27.36 -1.98 -8.27
N SER A 77 -26.07 -1.63 -8.31
CA SER A 77 -25.29 -1.43 -9.54
C SER A 77 -23.83 -1.81 -9.30
N ILE A 78 -23.16 -2.25 -10.37
CA ILE A 78 -21.74 -2.58 -10.32
C ILE A 78 -20.94 -1.30 -10.55
N THR A 79 -20.08 -0.96 -9.60
CA THR A 79 -19.12 0.16 -9.74
C THR A 79 -17.70 -0.39 -9.79
N SER A 80 -16.90 0.04 -10.77
CA SER A 80 -15.48 -0.28 -10.85
C SER A 80 -14.64 0.91 -10.37
N ILE A 81 -13.70 0.65 -9.46
CA ILE A 81 -12.74 1.64 -8.97
C ILE A 81 -11.34 1.20 -9.42
N PRO A 82 -10.78 1.79 -10.49
CA PRO A 82 -9.44 1.44 -10.94
C PRO A 82 -8.39 1.85 -9.92
N TYR A 83 -7.36 1.02 -9.73
CA TYR A 83 -6.24 1.32 -8.85
C TYR A 83 -4.94 0.67 -9.33
N GLN A 84 -3.83 1.20 -8.84
CA GLN A 84 -2.48 0.66 -9.03
C GLN A 84 -1.83 0.45 -7.67
N ILE A 85 -1.19 -0.70 -7.47
CA ILE A 85 -0.37 -0.95 -6.29
C ILE A 85 0.97 -0.23 -6.49
N LEU A 86 1.31 0.69 -5.59
CA LEU A 86 2.57 1.41 -5.62
C LEU A 86 3.64 0.73 -4.76
N SER A 87 3.25 0.20 -3.61
CA SER A 87 4.14 -0.52 -2.70
C SER A 87 3.37 -1.50 -1.82
N TRP A 88 4.10 -2.51 -1.35
CA TRP A 88 3.64 -3.44 -0.31
C TRP A 88 4.21 -3.11 1.08
N LYS A 89 5.24 -2.25 1.15
CA LYS A 89 5.91 -1.82 2.38
C LYS A 89 6.29 -0.34 2.28
N PRO A 90 5.42 0.61 2.69
CA PRO A 90 4.11 0.35 3.25
C PRO A 90 3.13 -0.08 2.17
N ARG A 91 2.00 -0.69 2.56
CA ARG A 91 0.91 -0.93 1.60
C ARG A 91 0.38 0.41 1.12
N ALA A 92 0.62 0.73 -0.14
CA ALA A 92 0.23 1.99 -0.77
C ALA A 92 -0.41 1.72 -2.15
N LEU A 93 -1.58 2.31 -2.37
CA LEU A 93 -2.39 2.14 -3.57
C LEU A 93 -2.76 3.51 -4.13
N TYR A 94 -2.64 3.66 -5.45
CA TYR A 94 -2.97 4.87 -6.18
C TYR A 94 -4.25 4.67 -6.97
N PHE A 95 -5.14 5.66 -6.93
CA PHE A 95 -6.46 5.64 -7.54
C PHE A 95 -6.57 6.78 -8.55
N PRO A 96 -6.38 6.52 -9.85
CA PRO A 96 -6.51 7.56 -10.87
C PRO A 96 -7.97 7.99 -11.02
N ASN A 97 -8.21 9.29 -11.18
CA ASN A 97 -9.53 9.91 -11.37
C ASN A 97 -10.56 9.44 -10.32
N PHE A 98 -10.15 9.43 -9.05
CA PHE A 98 -11.00 9.02 -7.94
C PHE A 98 -12.15 10.01 -7.70
N ALA A 99 -11.91 11.31 -7.85
CA ALA A 99 -12.95 12.34 -7.84
C ALA A 99 -12.94 13.14 -9.15
N THR A 100 -14.09 13.70 -9.53
CA THR A 100 -14.17 14.59 -10.68
C THR A 100 -13.55 15.96 -10.36
N ILE A 101 -13.21 16.71 -11.41
CA ILE A 101 -12.65 18.05 -11.27
C ILE A 101 -13.62 18.98 -10.52
N GLU A 102 -14.92 18.85 -10.79
CA GLU A 102 -16.00 19.62 -10.16
C GLU A 102 -16.11 19.30 -8.67
N GLN A 103 -15.99 18.01 -8.30
CA GLN A 103 -15.96 17.59 -6.90
C GLN A 103 -14.75 18.21 -6.18
N CYS A 104 -13.55 18.12 -6.77
CA CYS A 104 -12.35 18.74 -6.19
C CYS A 104 -12.51 20.26 -6.00
N GLN A 105 -13.04 20.96 -7.01
CA GLN A 105 -13.29 22.40 -6.93
C GLN A 105 -14.32 22.76 -5.86
N GLY A 106 -15.37 21.96 -5.72
CA GLY A 106 -16.40 22.12 -4.69
C GLY A 106 -15.79 22.06 -3.29
N ILE A 107 -14.96 21.04 -3.02
CA ILE A 107 -14.27 20.88 -1.73
C ILE A 107 -13.35 22.06 -1.45
N VAL A 108 -12.52 22.46 -2.42
CA VAL A 108 -11.64 23.62 -2.27
C VAL A 108 -12.44 24.89 -1.99
N LYS A 109 -13.58 25.09 -2.67
CA LYS A 109 -14.45 26.26 -2.45
C LYS A 109 -15.02 26.28 -1.03
N MET A 110 -15.49 25.15 -0.52
CA MET A 110 -15.98 25.04 0.86
C MET A 110 -14.86 25.35 1.87
N ALA A 111 -13.67 24.78 1.65
CA ALA A 111 -12.57 24.92 2.60
C ALA A 111 -11.95 26.32 2.65
N LYS A 112 -11.89 27.03 1.51
CA LYS A 112 -11.22 28.34 1.38
C LYS A 112 -11.68 29.37 2.41
N ALA A 113 -12.94 29.36 2.82
CA ALA A 113 -13.49 30.35 3.75
C ALA A 113 -13.04 30.14 5.21
N HIS A 114 -12.55 28.96 5.56
CA HIS A 114 -12.32 28.54 6.95
C HIS A 114 -10.89 28.04 7.21
N LEU A 115 -9.96 28.25 6.26
CA LEU A 115 -8.57 27.87 6.44
C LEU A 115 -7.92 28.66 7.58
N ALA A 116 -7.27 27.92 8.48
CA ALA A 116 -6.38 28.45 9.52
C ALA A 116 -5.02 27.74 9.45
N PRO A 117 -3.95 28.30 10.05
CA PRO A 117 -2.68 27.58 10.18
C PRO A 117 -2.90 26.19 10.80
N SER A 118 -2.33 25.14 10.18
CA SER A 118 -2.54 23.77 10.64
C SER A 118 -1.85 23.50 11.98
N SER A 119 -2.52 22.74 12.85
CA SER A 119 -1.97 22.25 14.11
C SER A 119 -1.41 20.82 14.00
N LEU A 120 -0.70 20.41 15.05
CA LEU A 120 -0.15 19.07 15.25
C LEU A 120 -0.80 18.42 16.48
N ALA A 121 -0.89 17.09 16.49
CA ALA A 121 -1.09 16.35 17.73
C ALA A 121 0.23 16.38 18.51
N LEU A 122 0.26 17.11 19.61
CA LEU A 122 1.47 17.31 20.43
C LEU A 122 1.70 16.13 21.36
N ARG A 123 2.95 15.70 21.48
CA ARG A 123 3.40 14.72 22.48
C ARG A 123 3.62 15.39 23.83
N GLU A 124 3.81 14.59 24.88
CA GLU A 124 4.15 15.11 26.20
C GLU A 124 5.44 15.96 26.14
N GLY A 125 5.34 17.22 26.58
CA GLY A 125 6.44 18.19 26.56
C GLY A 125 6.57 19.02 25.26
N GLU A 126 5.80 18.71 24.21
CA GLU A 126 5.75 19.51 22.99
C GLU A 126 4.78 20.70 23.13
N THR A 127 5.13 21.83 22.51
CA THR A 127 4.31 23.04 22.45
C THR A 127 4.18 23.52 21.00
N ALA A 128 3.25 24.44 20.74
CA ALA A 128 3.11 25.03 19.41
C ALA A 128 4.39 25.78 18.97
N GLU A 129 5.14 26.34 19.91
CA GLU A 129 6.37 27.09 19.66
C GLU A 129 7.52 26.18 19.27
N ASN A 130 7.75 25.08 20.00
CA ASN A 130 8.89 24.20 19.77
C ASN A 130 8.67 23.23 18.58
N THR A 131 7.43 23.05 18.13
CA THR A 131 7.08 22.28 16.93
C THR A 131 6.89 23.14 15.68
N LYS A 132 7.13 24.46 15.78
CA LYS A 132 6.97 25.40 14.66
C LYS A 132 7.84 25.00 13.46
N GLY A 133 7.23 24.95 12.28
CA GLY A 133 7.93 24.63 11.04
C GLY A 133 7.95 23.14 10.67
N ILE A 134 7.43 22.25 11.53
CA ILE A 134 7.25 20.82 11.20
C ILE A 134 6.15 20.65 10.16
N ARG A 135 5.00 21.30 10.39
CA ARG A 135 3.90 21.44 9.45
C ARG A 135 3.65 22.92 9.22
N THR A 136 3.65 23.33 7.95
CA THR A 136 3.53 24.76 7.61
C THR A 136 2.35 25.04 6.68
N SER A 137 1.42 24.09 6.54
CA SER A 137 0.20 24.27 5.77
C SER A 137 -0.82 25.13 6.49
N SER A 138 -1.85 25.55 5.75
CA SER A 138 -3.15 25.90 6.32
C SER A 138 -4.12 24.74 6.13
N GLY A 139 -5.10 24.60 7.02
CA GLY A 139 -6.10 23.54 6.93
C GLY A 139 -7.36 23.81 7.73
N MET A 140 -8.34 22.94 7.53
CA MET A 140 -9.61 22.94 8.24
C MET A 140 -10.26 21.55 8.19
N PHE A 141 -11.16 21.26 9.13
CA PHE A 141 -11.91 20.00 9.19
C PHE A 141 -13.37 20.18 8.76
N ILE A 142 -13.83 19.37 7.80
CA ILE A 142 -15.21 19.38 7.31
C ILE A 142 -15.76 17.96 7.29
N SER A 143 -16.90 17.76 7.95
CA SER A 143 -17.64 16.50 7.92
C SER A 143 -18.58 16.43 6.72
N ALA A 144 -18.91 15.22 6.26
CA ALA A 144 -19.87 15.04 5.17
C ALA A 144 -21.26 15.61 5.52
N SER A 145 -21.65 15.60 6.80
CA SER A 145 -22.89 16.18 7.30
C SER A 145 -22.95 17.71 7.17
N GLU A 146 -21.81 18.40 7.09
CA GLU A 146 -21.72 19.85 6.90
C GLU A 146 -21.80 20.25 5.42
N ASP A 147 -21.51 19.32 4.51
CA ASP A 147 -21.54 19.53 3.06
C ASP A 147 -22.96 19.37 2.49
N LYS A 148 -23.62 20.50 2.28
CA LYS A 148 -24.96 20.56 1.68
C LYS A 148 -25.03 20.10 0.22
N THR A 149 -23.89 19.95 -0.47
CA THR A 149 -23.83 19.51 -1.86
C THR A 149 -23.78 17.99 -2.01
N GLY A 150 -23.45 17.26 -0.93
CA GLY A 150 -23.31 15.80 -0.94
C GLY A 150 -22.03 15.28 -1.60
N ILE A 151 -21.08 16.15 -1.96
CA ILE A 151 -19.80 15.76 -2.57
C ILE A 151 -18.99 14.89 -1.62
N LEU A 152 -18.86 15.30 -0.36
CA LEU A 152 -18.08 14.58 0.64
C LEU A 152 -18.70 13.20 0.95
N ASP A 153 -20.02 13.11 1.05
CA ASP A 153 -20.74 11.85 1.29
C ASP A 153 -20.47 10.81 0.19
N LEU A 154 -20.51 11.24 -1.07
CA LEU A 154 -20.20 10.40 -2.24
C LEU A 154 -18.73 9.93 -2.23
N ILE A 155 -17.80 10.81 -1.85
CA ILE A 155 -16.38 10.47 -1.77
C ILE A 155 -16.13 9.47 -0.63
N GLU A 156 -16.75 9.65 0.54
CA GLU A 156 -16.65 8.71 1.65
C GLU A 156 -17.21 7.34 1.27
N GLU A 157 -18.32 7.29 0.55
CA GLU A 157 -18.88 6.02 0.06
C GLU A 157 -17.89 5.32 -0.86
N LYS A 158 -17.27 6.06 -1.78
CA LYS A 158 -16.24 5.51 -2.67
C LYS A 158 -14.99 5.05 -1.91
N ILE A 159 -14.56 5.79 -0.86
CA ILE A 159 -13.45 5.40 0.02
C ILE A 159 -13.81 4.12 0.78
N ALA A 160 -15.02 4.01 1.30
CA ALA A 160 -15.48 2.81 2.00
C ALA A 160 -15.47 1.58 1.09
N ARG A 161 -15.91 1.72 -0.17
CA ARG A 161 -15.82 0.66 -1.18
C ARG A 161 -14.36 0.29 -1.49
N ALA A 162 -13.49 1.29 -1.67
CA ALA A 162 -12.09 1.07 -2.00
C ALA A 162 -11.30 0.38 -0.87
N THR A 163 -11.66 0.67 0.38
CA THR A 163 -10.96 0.17 1.58
C THR A 163 -11.61 -1.05 2.20
N MET A 164 -12.89 -1.31 1.87
CA MET A 164 -13.78 -2.26 2.53
C MET A 164 -14.00 -1.96 4.03
N ILE A 165 -13.86 -0.70 4.43
CA ILE A 165 -14.09 -0.24 5.81
C ILE A 165 -15.31 0.69 5.81
N PRO A 166 -16.27 0.54 6.74
CA PRO A 166 -17.45 1.40 6.77
C PRO A 166 -17.11 2.89 6.96
N ARG A 167 -17.93 3.77 6.36
CA ARG A 167 -17.74 5.24 6.44
C ARG A 167 -17.67 5.77 7.88
N SER A 168 -18.41 5.14 8.79
CA SER A 168 -18.47 5.48 10.21
C SER A 168 -17.13 5.33 10.93
N HIS A 169 -16.11 4.73 10.32
CA HIS A 169 -14.76 4.66 10.88
C HIS A 169 -13.89 5.84 10.47
N GLY A 170 -14.37 6.67 9.53
CA GLY A 170 -13.59 7.77 8.97
C GLY A 170 -13.80 9.08 9.73
N GLU A 171 -12.73 9.71 10.18
CA GLU A 171 -12.76 11.06 10.77
C GLU A 171 -13.21 12.12 9.75
N ALA A 172 -13.63 13.31 10.20
CA ALA A 172 -13.88 14.45 9.31
C ALA A 172 -12.70 14.70 8.33
N PHE A 173 -12.99 15.16 7.11
CA PHE A 173 -11.93 15.46 6.15
C PHE A 173 -11.07 16.62 6.64
N ASN A 174 -9.76 16.39 6.72
CA ASN A 174 -8.79 17.45 6.91
C ASN A 174 -8.37 18.01 5.54
N VAL A 175 -8.93 19.14 5.15
CA VAL A 175 -8.61 19.81 3.89
C VAL A 175 -7.44 20.76 4.11
N LEU A 176 -6.38 20.59 3.33
CA LEU A 176 -5.09 21.24 3.51
C LEU A 176 -4.66 21.99 2.26
N ARG A 177 -4.03 23.14 2.47
CA ARG A 177 -3.41 23.97 1.43
C ARG A 177 -1.94 24.21 1.77
N TYR A 178 -1.07 23.95 0.80
CA TYR A 178 0.36 24.25 0.86
C TYR A 178 0.73 25.24 -0.24
N GLU A 179 1.29 26.36 0.18
CA GLU A 179 1.90 27.38 -0.69
C GLU A 179 3.37 27.04 -0.98
N ILE A 180 4.01 27.81 -1.86
CA ILE A 180 5.42 27.63 -2.23
C ILE A 180 6.30 27.59 -0.97
N GLY A 181 7.17 26.58 -0.89
CA GLY A 181 8.06 26.30 0.22
C GLY A 181 7.40 25.59 1.42
N GLN A 182 6.07 25.57 1.51
CA GLN A 182 5.38 24.89 2.61
C GLN A 182 5.47 23.37 2.45
N ARG A 183 5.52 22.68 3.58
CA ARG A 183 5.74 21.23 3.68
C ARG A 183 5.10 20.63 4.93
N TYR A 184 5.20 19.31 5.03
CA TYR A 184 5.03 18.59 6.28
C TYR A 184 6.14 17.55 6.39
N ASN A 185 6.96 17.67 7.43
CA ASN A 185 8.01 16.69 7.73
C ASN A 185 7.43 15.28 7.87
N SER A 186 8.29 14.28 7.69
CA SER A 186 7.95 12.88 7.90
C SER A 186 7.31 12.64 9.26
N HIS A 187 6.18 11.94 9.28
CA HIS A 187 5.44 11.56 10.47
C HIS A 187 4.67 10.25 10.24
N TYR A 188 4.12 9.71 11.32
CA TYR A 188 3.16 8.62 11.28
C TYR A 188 1.76 9.18 11.52
N ASP A 189 0.78 8.62 10.82
CA ASP A 189 -0.62 8.90 11.11
C ASP A 189 -1.13 8.06 12.28
N ALA A 190 -0.52 6.90 12.55
CA ALA A 190 -0.81 6.12 13.73
C ALA A 190 -0.22 6.76 14.99
N PHE A 191 -0.97 6.69 16.09
CA PHE A 191 -0.57 7.20 17.39
C PHE A 191 0.15 6.11 18.18
N ASN A 192 1.49 6.21 18.28
CA ASN A 192 2.29 5.31 19.10
C ASN A 192 1.91 5.48 20.60
N PRO A 193 1.42 4.43 21.29
CA PRO A 193 1.01 4.56 22.69
C PRO A 193 2.15 4.98 23.63
N ALA A 194 3.40 4.71 23.27
CA ALA A 194 4.56 5.15 24.04
C ALA A 194 4.79 6.67 23.98
N GLU A 195 4.28 7.36 22.95
CA GLU A 195 4.46 8.80 22.72
C GLU A 195 3.20 9.61 23.00
N TYR A 196 2.02 9.03 22.72
CA TYR A 196 0.72 9.70 22.81
C TYR A 196 -0.18 9.15 23.91
N GLY A 197 0.30 8.15 24.67
CA GLY A 197 -0.52 7.42 25.64
C GLY A 197 -1.51 6.44 24.99
N PRO A 198 -2.24 5.65 25.79
CA PRO A 198 -3.20 4.67 25.29
C PRO A 198 -4.30 5.36 24.48
N GLN A 199 -4.60 4.80 23.31
CA GLN A 199 -5.65 5.29 22.42
C GLN A 199 -6.88 4.39 22.51
N LYS A 200 -8.09 4.98 22.41
CA LYS A 200 -9.34 4.22 22.32
C LYS A 200 -9.50 3.50 20.98
N SER A 201 -8.95 4.09 19.92
CA SER A 201 -8.98 3.61 18.54
C SER A 201 -7.72 4.08 17.82
N GLN A 202 -7.31 3.37 16.78
CA GLN A 202 -6.11 3.66 16.00
C GLN A 202 -6.45 4.02 14.55
N ARG A 203 -5.69 4.93 13.96
CA ARG A 203 -5.75 5.21 12.51
C ARG A 203 -5.08 4.07 11.76
N ILE A 204 -5.88 3.24 11.10
CA ILE A 204 -5.41 2.06 10.37
C ILE A 204 -4.99 2.37 8.94
N ALA A 205 -5.61 3.38 8.33
CA ALA A 205 -5.34 3.81 6.97
C ALA A 205 -5.61 5.29 6.79
N SER A 206 -4.98 5.86 5.76
CA SER A 206 -5.15 7.24 5.35
C SER A 206 -5.43 7.29 3.86
N PHE A 207 -6.48 8.01 3.50
CA PHE A 207 -6.81 8.30 2.11
C PHE A 207 -6.58 9.78 1.82
N LEU A 208 -5.69 10.09 0.89
CA LEU A 208 -5.36 11.43 0.45
C LEU A 208 -5.97 11.65 -0.93
N LEU A 209 -6.96 12.54 -1.01
CA LEU A 209 -7.54 12.99 -2.28
C LEU A 209 -6.84 14.27 -2.71
N TYR A 210 -6.10 14.23 -3.82
CA TYR A 210 -5.45 15.41 -4.37
C TYR A 210 -6.48 16.31 -5.07
N LEU A 211 -6.58 17.56 -4.64
CA LEU A 211 -7.60 18.51 -5.12
C LEU A 211 -7.02 19.52 -6.12
N SER A 212 -5.71 19.56 -6.29
CA SER A 212 -5.02 20.37 -7.31
C SER A 212 -3.92 19.56 -8.01
N ASP A 213 -3.62 19.97 -9.23
CA ASP A 213 -2.38 19.60 -9.91
C ASP A 213 -1.26 20.48 -9.35
N VAL A 214 -0.09 19.88 -9.10
CA VAL A 214 1.08 20.62 -8.63
C VAL A 214 2.17 20.56 -9.70
N GLU A 215 2.64 21.72 -10.13
CA GLU A 215 3.63 21.86 -11.20
C GLU A 215 4.96 21.20 -10.80
N GLU A 216 5.51 21.57 -9.64
CA GLU A 216 6.78 21.04 -9.14
C GLU A 216 6.78 20.91 -7.60
N GLY A 217 7.31 19.79 -7.10
CA GLY A 217 7.34 19.47 -5.67
C GLY A 217 5.98 18.99 -5.15
N GLY A 218 5.77 19.13 -3.84
CA GLY A 218 4.51 18.79 -3.18
C GLY A 218 4.18 17.30 -3.12
N GLU A 219 5.10 16.40 -3.48
CA GLU A 219 4.87 14.96 -3.47
C GLU A 219 4.52 14.45 -2.07
N THR A 220 3.60 13.48 -1.99
CA THR A 220 3.52 12.64 -0.79
C THR A 220 4.63 11.61 -0.90
N MET A 221 5.53 11.58 0.08
CA MET A 221 6.71 10.72 0.04
C MET A 221 6.73 9.71 1.19
N PHE A 222 7.27 8.52 0.91
CA PHE A 222 7.50 7.45 1.86
C PHE A 222 9.00 7.13 1.86
N PRO A 223 9.78 7.69 2.80
CA PRO A 223 11.22 7.55 2.79
C PRO A 223 11.66 6.13 3.17
N PHE A 224 10.81 5.41 3.91
CA PHE A 224 11.08 4.06 4.41
C PHE A 224 10.50 2.94 3.54
N GLU A 225 10.07 3.30 2.33
CA GLU A 225 9.54 2.34 1.36
C GLU A 225 10.52 1.19 1.11
N ASN A 226 10.04 -0.05 1.14
CA ASN A 226 10.82 -1.29 1.10
C ASN A 226 11.98 -1.38 2.10
N GLY A 227 11.91 -0.63 3.22
CA GLY A 227 12.97 -0.56 4.22
C GLY A 227 14.16 0.32 3.84
N TRP A 228 14.03 1.12 2.78
CA TRP A 228 15.05 2.09 2.39
C TRP A 228 15.22 3.16 3.47
N SER A 229 16.42 3.69 3.63
CA SER A 229 16.68 4.85 4.51
C SER A 229 16.18 4.73 5.96
N MET A 230 15.95 3.52 6.47
CA MET A 230 15.63 3.24 7.89
C MET A 230 16.86 3.42 8.79
N ASP A 231 17.48 4.59 8.71
CA ASP A 231 18.59 5.03 9.54
C ASP A 231 18.03 5.67 10.83
N PRO A 232 18.51 5.27 12.02
CA PRO A 232 18.16 5.95 13.28
C PRO A 232 18.37 7.46 13.27
N ASN A 233 19.30 7.96 12.44
CA ASN A 233 19.63 9.38 12.29
C ASN A 233 18.99 10.02 11.05
N TYR A 234 17.90 9.44 10.54
CA TYR A 234 17.18 9.99 9.39
C TYR A 234 16.71 11.44 9.63
N ASP A 235 17.02 12.33 8.67
CA ASP A 235 16.51 13.70 8.68
C ASP A 235 15.08 13.73 8.14
N TYR A 236 14.10 13.86 9.04
CA TYR A 236 12.65 13.90 8.78
C TYR A 236 12.21 15.02 7.82
N ARG A 237 13.09 15.94 7.44
CA ARG A 237 12.82 17.01 6.46
C ARG A 237 13.13 16.60 5.02
N LYS A 238 13.86 15.50 4.81
CA LYS A 238 14.25 15.04 3.46
C LYS A 238 13.04 14.53 2.69
N CYS A 239 13.02 14.81 1.39
CA CYS A 239 12.04 14.29 0.45
C CYS A 239 12.71 13.17 -0.38
N VAL A 240 12.58 11.92 0.05
CA VAL A 240 13.25 10.74 -0.54
C VAL A 240 12.31 9.53 -0.56
N GLY A 241 12.77 8.42 -1.15
CA GLY A 241 12.00 7.18 -1.26
C GLY A 241 10.93 7.24 -2.35
N LEU A 242 9.84 6.49 -2.16
CA LEU A 242 8.67 6.54 -3.04
C LEU A 242 8.04 7.93 -2.96
N ARG A 243 7.78 8.56 -4.11
CA ARG A 243 7.17 9.89 -4.21
C ARG A 243 5.97 9.84 -5.15
N VAL A 244 4.82 10.27 -4.63
CA VAL A 244 3.55 10.33 -5.36
C VAL A 244 3.25 11.78 -5.68
N LYS A 245 3.28 12.14 -6.96
CA LYS A 245 3.02 13.51 -7.42
C LYS A 245 1.53 13.84 -7.31
N PRO A 246 1.13 14.99 -6.72
CA PRO A 246 -0.26 15.39 -6.66
C PRO A 246 -0.80 15.69 -8.05
N ARG A 247 -1.94 15.08 -8.35
CA ARG A 247 -2.68 15.25 -9.60
C ARG A 247 -4.15 15.33 -9.25
N ARG A 248 -4.82 16.38 -9.69
CA ARG A 248 -6.19 16.68 -9.25
C ARG A 248 -7.12 15.52 -9.60
N GLY A 249 -7.93 15.12 -8.62
CA GLY A 249 -8.88 14.02 -8.74
C GLY A 249 -8.29 12.67 -8.37
N ASP A 250 -6.97 12.52 -8.32
CA ASP A 250 -6.35 11.24 -7.95
C ASP A 250 -6.35 11.03 -6.44
N GLY A 251 -6.48 9.77 -6.03
CA GLY A 251 -6.42 9.32 -4.64
C GLY A 251 -5.15 8.53 -4.33
N LEU A 252 -4.68 8.64 -3.11
CA LEU A 252 -3.62 7.80 -2.55
C LEU A 252 -4.12 7.19 -1.24
N LEU A 253 -4.20 5.86 -1.18
CA LEU A 253 -4.47 5.11 0.04
C LEU A 253 -3.16 4.52 0.54
N PHE A 254 -2.88 4.65 1.82
CA PHE A 254 -1.84 3.87 2.47
C PHE A 254 -2.28 3.41 3.85
N TYR A 255 -1.71 2.29 4.31
CA TYR A 255 -2.03 1.72 5.61
C TYR A 255 -0.93 2.05 6.62
N SER A 256 -1.34 2.59 7.76
CA SER A 256 -0.45 2.90 8.89
C SER A 256 -0.13 1.65 9.72
N LEU A 257 -1.01 0.65 9.66
CA LEU A 257 -0.87 -0.61 10.38
C LEU A 257 -0.76 -1.81 9.44
N PHE A 258 -0.04 -2.81 9.92
CA PHE A 258 -0.10 -4.17 9.40
C PHE A 258 -1.47 -4.81 9.72
N PRO A 259 -1.89 -5.86 8.98
CA PRO A 259 -3.14 -6.57 9.26
C PRO A 259 -3.26 -7.15 10.68
N ASN A 260 -2.13 -7.34 11.38
CA ASN A 260 -2.10 -7.78 12.78
C ASN A 260 -2.30 -6.62 13.79
N GLY A 261 -2.56 -5.39 13.33
CA GLY A 261 -2.77 -4.20 14.17
C GLY A 261 -1.49 -3.51 14.65
N THR A 262 -0.30 -4.02 14.35
CA THR A 262 0.95 -3.35 14.71
C THR A 262 1.28 -2.20 13.76
N ILE A 263 1.91 -1.14 14.27
CA ILE A 263 2.33 0.02 13.47
C ILE A 263 3.36 -0.42 12.42
N ASP A 264 3.08 -0.10 11.16
CA ASP A 264 4.03 -0.30 10.08
C ASP A 264 5.03 0.85 10.05
N ALA A 265 6.26 0.61 10.51
CA ALA A 265 7.32 1.61 10.49
C ALA A 265 7.65 2.13 9.08
N SER A 266 7.35 1.37 8.02
CA SER A 266 7.54 1.85 6.64
C SER A 266 6.47 2.87 6.21
N SER A 267 5.38 3.01 6.96
CA SER A 267 4.31 4.00 6.70
C SER A 267 4.68 5.44 7.08
N LEU A 268 5.91 5.66 7.55
CA LEU A 268 6.45 7.01 7.72
C LEU A 268 6.28 7.76 6.41
N HIS A 269 5.66 8.93 6.44
CA HIS A 269 5.39 9.69 5.23
C HIS A 269 5.39 11.18 5.48
N GLY A 270 5.56 11.98 4.44
CA GLY A 270 5.53 13.43 4.54
C GLY A 270 5.06 14.09 3.26
N SER A 271 4.89 15.41 3.31
CA SER A 271 4.64 16.24 2.13
C SER A 271 5.91 17.00 1.80
N CYS A 272 6.50 16.70 0.64
CA CYS A 272 7.63 17.45 0.11
C CYS A 272 7.28 18.93 -0.04
N PRO A 273 8.28 19.85 0.01
CA PRO A 273 8.05 21.26 -0.25
C PRO A 273 7.41 21.48 -1.62
N VAL A 274 6.41 22.35 -1.69
CA VAL A 274 5.92 22.85 -2.99
C VAL A 274 6.99 23.77 -3.57
N ILE A 275 7.44 23.49 -4.80
CA ILE A 275 8.46 24.29 -5.48
C ILE A 275 7.79 25.29 -6.43
N SER A 276 6.78 24.82 -7.17
CA SER A 276 5.97 25.65 -8.07
C SER A 276 4.51 25.20 -7.98
N GLY A 277 3.60 26.17 -8.02
CA GLY A 277 2.17 25.92 -7.90
C GLY A 277 1.61 26.04 -6.48
N GLU A 278 0.52 25.33 -6.27
CA GLU A 278 -0.18 25.25 -4.99
C GLU A 278 -0.79 23.85 -4.81
N LYS A 279 -0.55 23.24 -3.65
CA LYS A 279 -1.08 21.91 -3.33
C LYS A 279 -2.33 22.05 -2.48
N TRP A 280 -3.42 21.44 -2.94
CA TRP A 280 -4.60 21.15 -2.14
C TRP A 280 -4.78 19.65 -2.01
N VAL A 281 -5.09 19.19 -0.80
CA VAL A 281 -5.35 17.77 -0.51
C VAL A 281 -6.41 17.66 0.58
N ALA A 282 -7.35 16.74 0.42
CA ALA A 282 -8.26 16.33 1.49
C ALA A 282 -7.81 14.98 2.05
N THR A 283 -7.49 14.94 3.33
CA THR A 283 -7.09 13.72 4.03
C THR A 283 -8.29 13.16 4.80
N LYS A 284 -8.60 11.88 4.57
CA LYS A 284 -9.54 11.08 5.36
C LYS A 284 -8.73 10.07 6.15
N TRP A 285 -8.70 10.22 7.47
CA TRP A 285 -8.14 9.21 8.37
C TRP A 285 -9.21 8.19 8.71
N ILE A 286 -8.86 6.91 8.62
CA ILE A 286 -9.78 5.79 8.86
C ILE A 286 -9.31 5.02 10.07
N ARG A 287 -10.21 4.77 11.02
CA ARG A 287 -9.93 4.09 12.27
C ARG A 287 -10.36 2.63 12.28
N ASP A 288 -9.84 1.85 13.23
CA ASP A 288 -10.27 0.48 13.51
C ASP A 288 -11.63 0.40 14.18
N GLU A 289 -12.04 1.46 14.88
CA GLU A 289 -13.33 1.57 15.56
C GLU A 289 -14.20 2.69 14.95
N ILE A 290 -15.51 2.61 15.22
CA ILE A 290 -16.48 3.64 14.85
C ILE A 290 -16.10 4.99 15.49
N GLN A 291 -16.24 6.06 14.72
CA GLN A 291 -16.13 7.43 15.18
C GLN A 291 -17.52 7.96 15.49
N ASP A 292 -17.69 8.51 16.69
CA ASP A 292 -18.87 9.29 17.03
C ASP A 292 -18.69 10.69 16.43
N ASP A 293 -19.57 11.08 15.51
CA ASP A 293 -19.61 12.44 14.92
C ASP A 293 -20.00 13.52 15.94
#